data_AF-M7N4N2-F1
#
_entry.id   AF-M7N4N2-F1
#
_cell.length_a   1.000
_cell.length_b   1.000
_cell.length_c   1.000
_cell.angle_alpha   90.00
_cell.angle_beta   90.00
_cell.angle_gamma   90.00
#
_symmetry.space_group_name_H-M   'P 1'
#
loop_
_entity.id
_entity.type
_entity.pdbx_description
1 polymer ?
#
loop_
_entity_poly.entity_id
_entity_poly.type
_entity_poly.pdbx_seq_one_letter_code
_entity_poly.pdbx_strand_id
1 'polypeptide(L)'
;MTHPQFLQALQEAADFRFSDGTDTWLFTASRPLVQVEGQNFIVLAEDELGESQMGIRAQEEPSRANLFLIEEGEATFMALSASELYHRKALLGYFSQLSSGKRKAYDDLLEQYKDCSGCLYWIASGLMTSEYDGRRYNPQRNRQAAELLEQVAAAGDPRACRDLASYYSWQADKREQAFHWMLKAASLGDLADKKRLADDIIDDWPDKIALALDLLAQLQAANYARGWCLWKEANIYLKGTGLPVDLKKGLGLLEAAAALEWAPAMADLSYFMYKGIGMEADQQQAIALLQKANSLSPNRYTDILKQLPSA
;
A
#
# COMPACT_ATOMS: atom_id res chain seq x y z
N MET A 1 -31.05 3.61 10.07
CA MET A 1 -31.45 2.56 9.10
C MET A 1 -30.89 1.22 9.55
N THR A 2 -31.57 0.12 9.24
CA THR A 2 -31.06 -1.24 9.48
C THR A 2 -30.03 -1.63 8.40
N HIS A 3 -29.24 -2.68 8.64
CA HIS A 3 -28.24 -3.17 7.66
C HIS A 3 -28.87 -3.56 6.30
N PRO A 4 -29.99 -4.32 6.23
CA PRO A 4 -30.64 -4.59 4.95
C PRO A 4 -31.14 -3.35 4.23
N GLN A 5 -31.68 -2.37 4.96
CA GLN A 5 -32.13 -1.09 4.38
C GLN A 5 -30.97 -0.27 3.80
N PHE A 6 -29.81 -0.29 4.46
CA PHE A 6 -28.61 0.37 3.97
C PHE A 6 -28.11 -0.25 2.66
N LEU A 7 -28.02 -1.58 2.60
CA LEU A 7 -27.60 -2.29 1.39
C LEU A 7 -28.58 -2.08 0.23
N GLN A 8 -29.88 -2.11 0.51
CA GLN A 8 -30.91 -1.85 -0.49
C GLN A 8 -30.80 -0.41 -1.04
N ALA A 9 -30.65 0.60 -0.18
CA ALA A 9 -30.51 1.98 -0.60
C ALA A 9 -29.26 2.20 -1.47
N LEU A 10 -28.15 1.51 -1.17
CA LEU A 10 -26.95 1.55 -2.00
C LEU A 10 -27.20 0.93 -3.40
N GLN A 11 -27.88 -0.22 -3.44
CA GLN A 11 -28.20 -0.94 -4.67
C GLN A 11 -29.17 -0.16 -5.57
N GLU A 12 -30.15 0.52 -4.98
CA GLU A 12 -31.13 1.34 -5.69
C GLU A 12 -30.56 2.70 -6.12
N ALA A 13 -29.28 2.99 -5.81
CA ALA A 13 -28.64 4.28 -6.02
C ALA A 13 -29.51 5.43 -5.47
N ALA A 14 -29.92 5.33 -4.20
CA ALA A 14 -30.68 6.37 -3.53
C ALA A 14 -29.77 7.45 -2.93
N ASP A 15 -30.30 8.67 -2.81
CA ASP A 15 -29.69 9.70 -1.97
C ASP A 15 -30.00 9.42 -0.51
N PHE A 16 -28.98 9.26 0.33
CA PHE A 16 -29.16 9.10 1.77
C PHE A 16 -27.93 9.50 2.58
N ARG A 17 -28.16 9.82 3.84
CA ARG A 17 -27.11 10.13 4.82
C ARG A 17 -26.82 8.92 5.70
N PHE A 18 -25.55 8.60 5.91
CA PHE A 18 -25.10 7.51 6.77
C PHE A 18 -23.85 7.91 7.55
N SER A 19 -23.76 7.55 8.84
CA SER A 19 -22.54 7.74 9.62
C SER A 19 -21.94 6.39 9.97
N ASP A 20 -20.66 6.22 9.66
CA ASP A 20 -19.89 5.01 9.94
C ASP A 20 -19.24 5.00 11.33
N GLY A 21 -19.51 6.04 12.13
CA GLY A 21 -18.98 6.24 13.48
C GLY A 21 -17.76 7.16 13.55
N THR A 22 -17.07 7.40 12.44
CA THR A 22 -15.99 8.37 12.32
C THR A 22 -16.48 9.57 11.53
N ASP A 23 -17.03 9.31 10.35
CA ASP A 23 -17.45 10.33 9.39
C ASP A 23 -18.95 10.22 9.14
N THR A 24 -19.49 11.25 8.49
CA THR A 24 -20.83 11.21 7.91
C THR A 24 -20.71 11.30 6.40
N TRP A 25 -21.27 10.31 5.73
CA TRP A 25 -21.29 10.14 4.28
C TRP A 25 -22.65 10.53 3.71
N LEU A 26 -22.62 11.33 2.66
CA LEU A 26 -23.75 11.74 1.83
C LEU A 26 -23.71 10.90 0.54
N PHE A 27 -24.46 9.80 0.52
CA PHE A 27 -24.56 8.94 -0.66
C PHE A 27 -25.39 9.62 -1.73
N THR A 28 -24.96 9.47 -2.99
CA THR A 28 -25.61 10.10 -4.13
C THR A 28 -26.08 9.10 -5.18
N ALA A 29 -27.28 9.36 -5.70
CA ALA A 29 -27.87 8.70 -6.86
C ALA A 29 -27.16 9.03 -8.17
N SER A 30 -26.45 10.17 -8.23
CA SER A 30 -25.84 10.67 -9.47
C SER A 30 -24.62 9.85 -9.91
N ARG A 31 -23.95 9.14 -8.99
CA ARG A 31 -22.82 8.23 -9.23
C ARG A 31 -21.77 8.80 -10.21
N PRO A 32 -21.21 10.01 -9.97
CA PRO A 32 -20.34 10.64 -10.95
C PRO A 32 -19.06 9.82 -11.14
N LEU A 33 -18.56 9.85 -12.38
CA LEU A 33 -17.28 9.24 -12.72
C LEU A 33 -16.15 10.24 -12.48
N VAL A 34 -15.14 9.81 -11.74
CA VAL A 34 -13.91 10.58 -11.51
C VAL A 34 -12.70 9.76 -11.96
N GLN A 35 -11.68 10.45 -12.45
CA GLN A 35 -10.41 9.82 -12.82
C GLN A 35 -9.34 10.21 -11.78
N VAL A 36 -8.80 9.22 -11.10
CA VAL A 36 -7.82 9.36 -10.02
C VAL A 36 -6.65 8.44 -10.30
N GLU A 37 -5.43 8.99 -10.34
CA GLU A 37 -4.20 8.24 -10.61
C GLU A 37 -4.27 7.34 -11.86
N GLY A 38 -4.90 7.84 -12.93
CA GLY A 38 -5.11 7.12 -14.19
C GLY A 38 -6.17 6.01 -14.14
N GLN A 39 -6.86 5.83 -13.02
CA GLN A 39 -7.95 4.87 -12.82
C GLN A 39 -9.30 5.58 -12.76
N ASN A 40 -10.35 4.90 -13.24
CA ASN A 40 -11.71 5.43 -13.23
C ASN A 40 -12.47 4.89 -12.02
N PHE A 41 -13.07 5.80 -11.25
CA PHE A 41 -13.89 5.49 -10.10
C PHE A 41 -15.30 6.03 -10.25
N ILE A 42 -16.28 5.28 -9.77
CA ILE A 42 -17.65 5.74 -9.57
C ILE A 42 -17.74 6.22 -8.12
N VAL A 43 -18.02 7.50 -7.92
CA VAL A 43 -18.23 8.06 -6.58
C VAL A 43 -19.58 7.61 -6.04
N LEU A 44 -19.56 7.04 -4.84
CA LEU A 44 -20.75 6.56 -4.14
C LEU A 44 -21.27 7.59 -3.13
N ALA A 45 -20.36 8.28 -2.45
CA ALA A 45 -20.68 9.26 -1.42
C ALA A 45 -19.56 10.30 -1.28
N GLU A 46 -19.89 11.41 -0.64
CA GLU A 46 -18.94 12.43 -0.20
C GLU A 46 -19.11 12.64 1.31
N ASP A 47 -18.07 13.05 1.99
CA ASP A 47 -18.19 13.45 3.39
C ASP A 47 -18.94 14.80 3.53
N GLU A 48 -19.33 15.18 4.75
CA GLU A 48 -20.08 16.43 4.97
C GLU A 48 -19.29 17.70 4.67
N LEU A 49 -17.96 17.64 4.67
CA LEU A 49 -17.11 18.79 4.36
C LEU A 49 -16.82 18.90 2.86
N GLY A 50 -17.06 17.84 2.08
CA GLY A 50 -16.72 17.77 0.66
C GLY A 50 -15.21 17.67 0.42
N GLU A 51 -14.46 17.22 1.42
CA GLU A 51 -13.01 17.03 1.37
C GLU A 51 -12.64 15.62 0.88
N SER A 52 -13.51 14.64 1.17
CA SER A 52 -13.25 13.23 0.89
C SER A 52 -14.41 12.61 0.12
N GLN A 53 -14.08 11.84 -0.92
CA GLN A 53 -15.06 11.07 -1.67
C GLN A 53 -14.85 9.57 -1.39
N MET A 54 -15.93 8.81 -1.35
CA MET A 54 -15.87 7.35 -1.32
C MET A 54 -16.35 6.81 -2.65
N GLY A 55 -15.57 5.93 -3.26
CA GLY A 55 -15.87 5.38 -4.58
C GLY A 55 -15.53 3.90 -4.73
N ILE A 56 -15.90 3.37 -5.88
CA ILE A 56 -15.56 2.02 -6.34
C ILE A 56 -14.88 2.12 -7.70
N ARG A 57 -14.10 1.13 -8.09
CA ARG A 57 -13.59 1.08 -9.47
C ARG A 57 -14.74 0.93 -10.45
N ALA A 58 -14.68 1.64 -11.58
CA ALA A 58 -15.79 1.71 -12.53
C ALA A 58 -16.19 0.37 -13.19
N GLN A 59 -15.37 -0.67 -13.06
CA GLN A 59 -15.64 -2.01 -13.60
C GLN A 59 -16.27 -2.94 -12.55
N GLU A 60 -16.44 -2.49 -11.31
CA GLU A 60 -16.93 -3.30 -10.20
C GLU A 60 -18.40 -3.01 -9.88
N GLU A 61 -19.11 -4.03 -9.40
CA GLU A 61 -20.49 -3.90 -8.93
C GLU A 61 -20.55 -3.30 -7.52
N PRO A 62 -21.27 -2.19 -7.26
CA PRO A 62 -21.19 -1.44 -5.99
C PRO A 62 -21.41 -2.25 -4.71
N SER A 63 -22.23 -3.29 -4.77
CA SER A 63 -22.55 -4.13 -3.60
C SER A 63 -21.46 -5.15 -3.25
N ARG A 64 -20.52 -5.39 -4.15
CA ARG A 64 -19.43 -6.37 -4.03
C ARG A 64 -18.05 -5.78 -4.29
N ALA A 65 -18.00 -4.50 -4.65
CA ALA A 65 -16.80 -3.76 -4.94
C ALA A 65 -16.05 -3.39 -3.68
N ASN A 66 -14.74 -3.30 -3.83
CA ASN A 66 -13.88 -2.70 -2.83
C ASN A 66 -14.15 -1.19 -2.77
N LEU A 67 -14.33 -0.67 -1.57
CA LEU A 67 -14.53 0.76 -1.34
C LEU A 67 -13.17 1.44 -1.20
N PHE A 68 -13.00 2.52 -1.95
CA PHE A 68 -11.82 3.36 -1.94
C PHE A 68 -12.18 4.75 -1.40
N LEU A 69 -11.29 5.29 -0.59
CA LEU A 69 -11.30 6.69 -0.17
C LEU A 69 -10.49 7.49 -1.19
N ILE A 70 -11.08 8.56 -1.70
CA ILE A 70 -10.53 9.42 -2.72
C ILE A 70 -10.34 10.81 -2.13
N GLU A 71 -9.09 11.23 -1.99
CA GLU A 71 -8.68 12.47 -1.34
C GLU A 71 -7.49 13.05 -2.10
N GLU A 72 -7.48 14.37 -2.31
CA GLU A 72 -6.35 15.10 -2.90
C GLU A 72 -5.79 14.51 -4.23
N GLY A 73 -6.63 13.81 -5.00
CA GLY A 73 -6.21 13.16 -6.25
C GLY A 73 -5.52 11.80 -6.09
N GLU A 74 -5.61 11.18 -4.91
CA GLU A 74 -5.18 9.82 -4.60
C GLU A 74 -6.39 8.94 -4.27
N ALA A 75 -6.27 7.62 -4.53
CA ALA A 75 -7.29 6.65 -4.15
C ALA A 75 -6.68 5.54 -3.27
N THR A 76 -7.10 5.46 -2.01
CA THR A 76 -6.62 4.48 -1.04
C THR A 76 -7.69 3.45 -0.70
N PHE A 77 -7.29 2.21 -0.44
CA PHE A 77 -8.25 1.19 -0.05
C PHE A 77 -8.88 1.51 1.32
N MET A 78 -10.20 1.60 1.39
CA MET A 78 -10.94 1.95 2.60
C MET A 78 -11.57 0.73 3.27
N ALA A 79 -12.37 -0.04 2.54
CA ALA A 79 -13.11 -1.19 3.07
C ALA A 79 -13.41 -2.23 1.99
N LEU A 80 -13.57 -3.49 2.37
CA LEU A 80 -13.90 -4.58 1.45
C LEU A 80 -15.32 -4.47 0.89
N SER A 81 -16.26 -3.96 1.69
CA SER A 81 -17.68 -3.92 1.30
C SER A 81 -18.48 -2.88 2.06
N ALA A 82 -19.66 -2.56 1.52
CA ALA A 82 -20.66 -1.75 2.20
C ALA A 82 -21.09 -2.34 3.56
N SER A 83 -21.17 -3.67 3.68
CA SER A 83 -21.47 -4.32 4.97
C SER A 83 -20.41 -4.02 6.03
N GLU A 84 -19.13 -4.05 5.65
CA GLU A 84 -18.05 -3.67 6.56
C GLU A 84 -18.16 -2.20 6.98
N LEU A 85 -18.38 -1.30 6.01
CA LEU A 85 -18.59 0.12 6.29
C LEU A 85 -19.74 0.33 7.28
N TYR A 86 -20.86 -0.37 7.08
CA TYR A 86 -22.02 -0.28 7.97
C TYR A 86 -21.68 -0.67 9.42
N HIS A 87 -20.85 -1.71 9.57
CA HIS A 87 -20.47 -2.23 10.88
C HIS A 87 -19.26 -1.54 11.50
N ARG A 88 -18.59 -0.61 10.80
CA ARG A 88 -17.37 0.08 11.25
C ARG A 88 -17.49 0.66 12.66
N LYS A 89 -18.58 1.40 12.95
CA LYS A 89 -18.84 1.96 14.28
C LYS A 89 -18.87 0.91 15.39
N ALA A 90 -19.51 -0.22 15.12
CA ALA A 90 -19.61 -1.32 16.08
C ALA A 90 -18.24 -1.99 16.27
N LEU A 91 -17.54 -2.28 15.17
CA LEU A 91 -16.18 -2.84 15.17
C LEU A 91 -15.19 -1.98 15.96
N LEU A 92 -15.29 -0.65 15.85
CA LEU A 92 -14.48 0.28 16.65
C LEU A 92 -14.62 0.04 18.16
N GLY A 93 -15.83 -0.27 18.63
CA GLY A 93 -16.11 -0.59 20.04
C GLY A 93 -15.52 -1.92 20.52
N TYR A 94 -15.15 -2.82 19.61
CA TYR A 94 -14.62 -4.15 19.95
C TYR A 94 -13.08 -4.21 19.97
N PHE A 95 -12.34 -3.27 19.37
CA PHE A 95 -10.86 -3.32 19.36
C PHE A 95 -10.23 -3.42 20.76
N SER A 96 -10.79 -2.73 21.76
CA SER A 96 -10.33 -2.84 23.15
C SER A 96 -10.53 -4.24 23.74
N GLN A 97 -11.58 -4.94 23.31
CA GLN A 97 -11.90 -6.30 23.74
C GLN A 97 -11.01 -7.32 23.01
N LEU A 98 -10.79 -7.14 21.71
CA LEU A 98 -9.90 -7.97 20.87
C LEU A 98 -8.43 -7.89 21.32
N SER A 99 -7.98 -6.75 21.81
CA SER A 99 -6.62 -6.59 22.34
C SER A 99 -6.44 -7.21 23.74
N SER A 100 -7.54 -7.47 24.47
CA SER A 100 -7.51 -8.00 25.84
C SER A 100 -7.28 -9.52 25.94
N GLY A 101 -7.36 -10.27 24.84
CA GLY A 101 -7.10 -11.72 24.82
C GLY A 101 -8.24 -12.59 25.35
N LYS A 102 -9.43 -12.04 25.65
CA LYS A 102 -10.55 -12.80 26.23
C LYS A 102 -11.28 -13.65 25.19
N ARG A 103 -10.90 -14.93 25.07
CA ARG A 103 -11.40 -15.91 24.08
C ARG A 103 -12.91 -15.89 23.82
N LYS A 104 -13.74 -15.78 24.86
CA LYS A 104 -15.22 -15.77 24.73
C LYS A 104 -15.76 -14.59 23.91
N ALA A 105 -15.13 -13.43 23.97
CA ALA A 105 -15.57 -12.25 23.21
C ALA A 105 -15.31 -12.41 21.70
N TYR A 106 -14.41 -13.32 21.29
CA TYR A 106 -14.11 -13.54 19.88
C TYR A 106 -15.11 -14.49 19.21
N ASP A 107 -15.48 -15.58 19.88
CA ASP A 107 -16.41 -16.57 19.31
C ASP A 107 -17.78 -15.93 19.00
N ASP A 108 -18.27 -15.07 19.91
CA ASP A 108 -19.52 -14.32 19.71
C ASP A 108 -19.42 -13.37 18.49
N LEU A 109 -18.27 -12.73 18.28
CA LEU A 109 -18.03 -11.83 17.15
C LEU A 109 -17.91 -12.59 15.82
N LEU A 110 -17.26 -13.75 15.83
CA LEU A 110 -17.14 -14.59 14.63
C LEU A 110 -18.52 -15.05 14.17
N GLU A 111 -19.38 -15.49 15.08
CA GLU A 111 -20.74 -15.89 14.73
C GLU A 111 -21.58 -14.69 14.27
N GLN A 112 -21.45 -13.53 14.94
CA GLN A 112 -22.16 -12.31 14.58
C GLN A 112 -21.80 -11.80 13.18
N TYR A 113 -20.54 -11.95 12.76
CA TYR A 113 -20.02 -11.36 11.51
C TYR A 113 -19.60 -12.39 10.45
N LYS A 114 -20.00 -13.66 10.59
CA LYS A 114 -19.62 -14.74 9.68
C LYS A 114 -19.91 -14.46 8.20
N ASP A 115 -20.94 -13.67 7.92
CA ASP A 115 -21.37 -13.30 6.57
C ASP A 115 -20.83 -11.92 6.10
N CYS A 116 -19.94 -11.29 6.88
CA CYS A 116 -19.27 -10.04 6.56
C CYS A 116 -17.74 -10.24 6.50
N SER A 117 -17.22 -10.66 5.35
CA SER A 117 -15.78 -10.93 5.19
C SER A 117 -14.88 -9.75 5.61
N GLY A 118 -15.28 -8.51 5.34
CA GLY A 118 -14.51 -7.33 5.73
C GLY A 118 -14.52 -7.10 7.25
N CYS A 119 -15.59 -7.50 7.94
CA CYS A 119 -15.63 -7.50 9.40
C CYS A 119 -14.72 -8.60 9.98
N LEU A 120 -14.69 -9.78 9.33
CA LEU A 120 -13.81 -10.89 9.70
C LEU A 120 -12.32 -10.51 9.57
N TYR A 121 -11.95 -9.64 8.62
CA TYR A 121 -10.59 -9.09 8.53
C TYR A 121 -10.15 -8.46 9.86
N TRP A 122 -10.97 -7.57 10.43
CA TRP A 122 -10.64 -6.86 11.67
C TRP A 122 -10.53 -7.80 12.87
N ILE A 123 -11.38 -8.83 12.91
CA ILE A 123 -11.31 -9.87 13.95
C ILE A 123 -10.00 -10.64 13.79
N ALA A 124 -9.64 -11.06 12.57
CA ALA A 124 -8.40 -11.77 12.29
C ALA A 124 -7.15 -10.94 12.60
N SER A 125 -7.13 -9.68 12.17
CA SER A 125 -6.05 -8.73 12.45
C SER A 125 -5.88 -8.53 13.96
N GLY A 126 -6.98 -8.37 14.69
CA GLY A 126 -6.98 -8.31 16.15
C GLY A 126 -6.53 -9.60 16.84
N LEU A 127 -6.50 -10.74 16.15
CA LEU A 127 -5.97 -12.01 16.65
C LEU A 127 -4.46 -12.17 16.42
N MET A 128 -3.88 -11.48 15.45
CA MET A 128 -2.45 -11.59 15.16
C MET A 128 -1.61 -11.05 16.33
N THR A 129 -0.52 -11.75 16.63
CA THR A 129 0.46 -11.39 17.66
C THR A 129 1.87 -11.40 17.08
N SER A 130 2.74 -10.54 17.59
CA SER A 130 4.14 -10.44 17.20
C SER A 130 5.04 -11.22 18.16
N GLU A 131 6.15 -11.75 17.67
CA GLU A 131 7.18 -12.36 18.53
C GLU A 131 7.77 -11.35 19.53
N TYR A 132 7.72 -10.06 19.18
CA TYR A 132 8.13 -8.97 20.07
C TYR A 132 7.11 -8.69 21.19
N ASP A 133 5.92 -9.29 21.17
CA ASP A 133 4.90 -9.11 22.22
C ASP A 133 5.20 -9.94 23.48
N GLY A 134 6.31 -10.68 23.50
CA GLY A 134 6.79 -11.45 24.65
C GLY A 134 5.74 -12.43 25.15
N ARG A 135 5.22 -12.22 26.37
CA ARG A 135 4.23 -13.12 26.99
C ARG A 135 2.87 -13.17 26.26
N ARG A 136 2.59 -12.23 25.35
CA ARG A 136 1.35 -12.21 24.56
C ARG A 136 1.48 -12.93 23.22
N TYR A 137 2.70 -13.26 22.78
CA TYR A 137 2.93 -14.01 21.56
C TYR A 137 2.22 -15.37 21.61
N ASN A 138 1.44 -15.69 20.59
CA ASN A 138 0.70 -16.94 20.50
C ASN A 138 0.64 -17.47 19.05
N PRO A 139 1.50 -18.45 18.69
CA PRO A 139 1.56 -18.97 17.33
C PRO A 139 0.31 -19.77 16.92
N GLN A 140 -0.42 -20.38 17.87
CA GLN A 140 -1.68 -21.07 17.57
C GLN A 140 -2.77 -20.06 17.19
N ARG A 141 -2.83 -18.94 17.91
CA ARG A 141 -3.75 -17.83 17.60
C ARG A 141 -3.41 -17.21 16.23
N ASN A 142 -2.12 -17.04 15.93
CA ASN A 142 -1.69 -16.56 14.60
C ASN A 142 -2.10 -17.52 13.48
N ARG A 143 -2.05 -18.85 13.69
CA ARG A 143 -2.56 -19.82 12.69
C ARG A 143 -4.06 -19.67 12.46
N GLN A 144 -4.86 -19.53 13.52
CA GLN A 144 -6.30 -19.33 13.40
C GLN A 144 -6.63 -18.00 12.70
N ALA A 145 -5.89 -16.95 13.01
CA ALA A 145 -6.01 -15.67 12.33
C ALA A 145 -5.67 -15.81 10.83
N ALA A 146 -4.60 -16.53 10.49
CA ALA A 146 -4.23 -16.79 9.11
C ALA A 146 -5.31 -17.58 8.35
N GLU A 147 -5.92 -18.62 8.94
CA GLU A 147 -7.05 -19.35 8.35
C GLU A 147 -8.26 -18.44 8.06
N LEU A 148 -8.53 -17.47 8.94
CA LEU A 148 -9.56 -16.48 8.72
C LEU A 148 -9.18 -15.48 7.62
N LEU A 149 -7.93 -14.99 7.65
CA LEU A 149 -7.41 -14.12 6.61
C LEU A 149 -7.44 -14.79 5.23
N GLU A 150 -7.18 -16.09 5.12
CA GLU A 150 -7.28 -16.81 3.84
C GLU A 150 -8.70 -16.76 3.27
N GLN A 151 -9.73 -16.90 4.11
CA GLN A 151 -11.13 -16.77 3.69
C GLN A 151 -11.44 -15.35 3.21
N VAL A 152 -10.96 -14.34 3.94
CA VAL A 152 -11.21 -12.93 3.61
C VAL A 152 -10.43 -12.50 2.36
N ALA A 153 -9.20 -12.99 2.20
CA ALA A 153 -8.39 -12.78 1.01
C ALA A 153 -8.98 -13.51 -0.20
N ALA A 154 -9.59 -14.70 -0.02
CA ALA A 154 -10.35 -15.38 -1.07
C ALA A 154 -11.57 -14.56 -1.53
N ALA A 155 -12.19 -13.79 -0.62
CA ALA A 155 -13.28 -12.87 -0.92
C ALA A 155 -12.85 -11.55 -1.58
N GLY A 156 -11.55 -11.29 -1.75
CA GLY A 156 -11.06 -10.13 -2.49
C GLY A 156 -10.55 -8.97 -1.64
N ASP A 157 -10.27 -9.18 -0.35
CA ASP A 157 -9.71 -8.15 0.52
C ASP A 157 -8.18 -8.03 0.35
N PRO A 158 -7.66 -6.92 -0.20
CA PRO A 158 -6.22 -6.70 -0.33
C PRO A 158 -5.50 -6.58 1.01
N ARG A 159 -6.17 -6.13 2.08
CA ARG A 159 -5.56 -6.03 3.41
C ARG A 159 -5.29 -7.42 3.97
N ALA A 160 -6.23 -8.34 3.81
CA ALA A 160 -6.02 -9.73 4.20
C ALA A 160 -4.89 -10.38 3.38
N CYS A 161 -4.81 -10.07 2.08
CA CYS A 161 -3.68 -10.50 1.25
C CYS A 161 -2.34 -9.96 1.79
N ARG A 162 -2.25 -8.68 2.18
CA ARG A 162 -1.03 -8.11 2.80
C ARG A 162 -0.63 -8.80 4.09
N ASP A 163 -1.60 -9.06 4.96
CA ASP A 163 -1.35 -9.65 6.27
C ASP A 163 -0.92 -11.12 6.12
N LEU A 164 -1.49 -11.86 5.15
CA LEU A 164 -1.02 -13.20 4.79
C LEU A 164 0.38 -13.18 4.16
N ALA A 165 0.66 -12.24 3.25
CA ALA A 165 2.00 -12.09 2.69
C ALA A 165 3.02 -11.90 3.82
N SER A 166 2.76 -10.96 4.73
CA SER A 166 3.59 -10.71 5.91
C SER A 166 3.73 -11.96 6.78
N TYR A 167 2.63 -12.67 7.05
CA TYR A 167 2.64 -13.89 7.86
C TYR A 167 3.51 -15.00 7.26
N TYR A 168 3.48 -15.17 5.93
CA TYR A 168 4.25 -16.20 5.24
C TYR A 168 5.69 -15.77 4.94
N SER A 169 6.02 -14.48 4.84
CA SER A 169 7.38 -14.01 4.55
C SER A 169 8.42 -14.47 5.60
N TRP A 170 8.00 -14.70 6.84
CA TRP A 170 8.88 -15.19 7.91
C TRP A 170 9.06 -16.72 7.91
N GLN A 171 8.36 -17.43 7.02
CA GLN A 171 8.38 -18.89 6.93
C GLN A 171 9.15 -19.29 5.66
N ALA A 172 10.36 -19.81 5.84
CA ALA A 172 11.27 -20.10 4.73
C ALA A 172 10.67 -21.03 3.66
N ASP A 173 9.82 -21.98 4.04
CA ASP A 173 9.13 -22.90 3.14
C ASP A 173 7.90 -22.29 2.45
N LYS A 174 7.51 -21.06 2.82
CA LYS A 174 6.30 -20.36 2.34
C LYS A 174 6.61 -19.15 1.47
N ARG A 175 7.85 -19.00 1.04
CA ARG A 175 8.31 -17.86 0.22
C ARG A 175 7.42 -17.60 -1.00
N GLU A 176 7.10 -18.63 -1.78
CA GLU A 176 6.20 -18.51 -2.96
C GLU A 176 4.74 -18.22 -2.56
N GLN A 177 4.28 -18.72 -1.41
CA GLN A 177 2.94 -18.40 -0.89
C GLN A 177 2.86 -16.94 -0.45
N ALA A 178 3.91 -16.39 0.17
CA ALA A 178 4.00 -14.97 0.48
C ALA A 178 3.90 -14.15 -0.81
N PHE A 179 4.68 -14.51 -1.84
CA PHE A 179 4.65 -13.84 -3.14
C PHE A 179 3.28 -13.89 -3.83
N HIS A 180 2.59 -15.04 -3.78
CA HIS A 180 1.23 -15.19 -4.29
C HIS A 180 0.28 -14.14 -3.66
N TRP A 181 0.34 -13.98 -2.34
CA TRP A 181 -0.51 -13.02 -1.65
C TRP A 181 -0.09 -11.56 -1.90
N MET A 182 1.21 -11.28 -2.05
CA MET A 182 1.68 -9.94 -2.46
C MET A 182 1.12 -9.56 -3.84
N LEU A 183 1.17 -10.47 -4.81
CA LEU A 183 0.61 -10.26 -6.14
C LEU A 183 -0.90 -10.01 -6.08
N LYS A 184 -1.61 -10.81 -5.29
CA LYS A 184 -3.05 -10.66 -5.11
C LYS A 184 -3.40 -9.31 -4.45
N ALA A 185 -2.66 -8.90 -3.42
CA ALA A 185 -2.82 -7.59 -2.78
C ALA A 185 -2.64 -6.45 -3.80
N ALA A 186 -1.56 -6.46 -4.60
CA ALA A 186 -1.30 -5.43 -5.61
C ALA A 186 -2.36 -5.37 -6.72
N SER A 187 -3.04 -6.48 -7.02
CA SER A 187 -4.14 -6.51 -8.00
C SER A 187 -5.46 -5.95 -7.46
N LEU A 188 -5.74 -6.17 -6.18
CA LEU A 188 -7.01 -5.80 -5.54
C LEU A 188 -6.96 -4.43 -4.85
N GLY A 189 -5.78 -4.07 -4.35
CA GLY A 189 -5.52 -2.88 -3.55
C GLY A 189 -5.08 -1.67 -4.37
N ASP A 190 -4.44 -0.71 -3.72
CA ASP A 190 -4.13 0.60 -4.29
C ASP A 190 -2.72 0.68 -4.92
N LEU A 191 -2.31 1.87 -5.35
CA LEU A 191 -0.96 2.09 -5.89
C LEU A 191 0.14 1.87 -4.84
N ALA A 192 -0.16 2.01 -3.55
CA ALA A 192 0.80 1.69 -2.49
C ALA A 192 1.06 0.18 -2.41
N ASP A 193 0.05 -0.66 -2.68
CA ASP A 193 0.23 -2.11 -2.78
C ASP A 193 1.10 -2.52 -3.97
N LYS A 194 0.92 -1.89 -5.13
CA LYS A 194 1.82 -2.08 -6.29
C LYS A 194 3.25 -1.62 -5.99
N LYS A 195 3.40 -0.46 -5.34
CA LYS A 195 4.69 0.06 -4.91
C LYS A 195 5.40 -0.90 -3.96
N ARG A 196 4.68 -1.49 -3.00
CA ARG A 196 5.22 -2.48 -2.06
C ARG A 196 5.70 -3.74 -2.78
N LEU A 197 4.89 -4.31 -3.67
CA LEU A 197 5.27 -5.48 -4.46
C LEU A 197 6.53 -5.22 -5.31
N ALA A 198 6.63 -4.04 -5.93
CA ALA A 198 7.82 -3.68 -6.70
C ALA A 198 9.07 -3.61 -5.81
N ASP A 199 8.95 -3.03 -4.60
CA ASP A 199 10.04 -2.95 -3.63
C ASP A 199 10.51 -4.33 -3.18
N ASP A 200 9.56 -5.18 -2.76
CA ASP A 200 9.82 -6.56 -2.33
C ASP A 200 10.50 -7.36 -3.44
N ILE A 201 10.06 -7.23 -4.69
CA ILE A 201 10.68 -7.93 -5.83
C ILE A 201 12.14 -7.51 -6.03
N ILE A 202 12.42 -6.21 -5.98
CA ILE A 202 13.75 -5.68 -6.26
C ILE A 202 14.77 -6.17 -5.23
N ASP A 203 14.37 -6.26 -3.97
CA ASP A 203 15.26 -6.61 -2.88
C ASP A 203 15.40 -8.13 -2.74
N ASP A 204 14.29 -8.88 -2.87
CA ASP A 204 14.26 -10.30 -2.53
C ASP A 204 14.04 -11.24 -3.72
N TRP A 205 13.58 -10.78 -4.89
CA TRP A 205 13.15 -11.63 -6.02
C TRP A 205 13.77 -11.22 -7.36
N PRO A 206 15.10 -11.35 -7.53
CA PRO A 206 15.77 -10.93 -8.77
C PRO A 206 15.28 -11.69 -10.01
N ASP A 207 14.74 -12.91 -9.87
CA ASP A 207 14.14 -13.68 -10.97
C ASP A 207 12.83 -13.06 -11.50
N LYS A 208 12.19 -12.18 -10.73
CA LYS A 208 10.92 -11.53 -11.06
C LYS A 208 11.07 -10.06 -11.45
N ILE A 209 12.29 -9.59 -11.71
CA ILE A 209 12.57 -8.17 -11.91
C ILE A 209 11.78 -7.54 -13.08
N ALA A 210 11.46 -8.32 -14.11
CA ALA A 210 10.63 -7.87 -15.22
C ALA A 210 9.24 -7.38 -14.75
N LEU A 211 8.65 -8.04 -13.75
CA LEU A 211 7.40 -7.61 -13.14
C LEU A 211 7.58 -6.32 -12.33
N ALA A 212 8.68 -6.17 -11.58
CA ALA A 212 8.97 -4.91 -10.89
C ALA A 212 9.08 -3.74 -11.87
N LEU A 213 9.78 -3.92 -13.01
CA LEU A 213 9.87 -2.88 -14.04
C LEU A 213 8.50 -2.49 -14.61
N ASP A 214 7.61 -3.45 -14.84
CA ASP A 214 6.24 -3.17 -15.27
C ASP A 214 5.45 -2.40 -14.20
N LEU A 215 5.53 -2.81 -12.93
CA LEU A 215 4.89 -2.10 -11.82
C LEU A 215 5.42 -0.66 -11.69
N LEU A 216 6.73 -0.45 -11.81
CA LEU A 216 7.34 0.88 -11.80
C LEU A 216 6.85 1.74 -12.96
N ALA A 217 6.66 1.17 -14.15
CA ALA A 217 6.11 1.89 -15.31
C ALA A 217 4.63 2.27 -15.07
N GLN A 218 3.83 1.37 -14.50
CA GLN A 218 2.44 1.65 -14.14
C GLN A 218 2.33 2.79 -13.12
N LEU A 219 3.17 2.77 -12.07
CA LEU A 219 3.19 3.83 -11.04
C LEU A 219 3.61 5.17 -11.63
N GLN A 220 4.61 5.19 -12.52
CA GLN A 220 5.02 6.39 -13.23
C GLN A 220 3.92 6.95 -14.13
N ALA A 221 3.20 6.10 -14.86
CA ALA A 221 2.07 6.49 -15.70
C ALA A 221 0.91 7.07 -14.88
N ALA A 222 0.73 6.59 -13.65
CA ALA A 222 -0.23 7.12 -12.68
C ALA A 222 0.26 8.38 -11.94
N ASN A 223 1.46 8.89 -12.26
CA ASN A 223 2.13 9.99 -11.57
C ASN A 223 2.38 9.73 -10.07
N TYR A 224 2.39 8.47 -9.64
CA TYR A 224 2.58 8.07 -8.25
C TYR A 224 4.05 7.76 -7.95
N ALA A 225 4.60 8.36 -6.89
CA ALA A 225 5.96 8.12 -6.40
C ALA A 225 7.07 8.15 -7.49
N ARG A 226 6.97 9.06 -8.47
CA ARG A 226 7.83 9.06 -9.68
C ARG A 226 9.33 9.11 -9.39
N GLY A 227 9.76 9.97 -8.47
CA GLY A 227 11.18 10.06 -8.07
C GLY A 227 11.71 8.75 -7.49
N TRP A 228 10.91 8.10 -6.64
CA TRP A 228 11.22 6.77 -6.10
C TRP A 228 11.25 5.71 -7.20
N CYS A 229 10.30 5.75 -8.15
CA CYS A 229 10.25 4.76 -9.23
C CYS A 229 11.48 4.81 -10.13
N LEU A 230 11.84 6.01 -10.59
CA LEU A 230 13.03 6.23 -11.43
C LEU A 230 14.31 5.83 -10.69
N TRP A 231 14.40 6.14 -9.39
CA TRP A 231 15.55 5.76 -8.56
C TRP A 231 15.67 4.25 -8.37
N LYS A 232 14.55 3.54 -8.16
CA LYS A 232 14.53 2.08 -8.06
C LYS A 232 14.88 1.44 -9.40
N GLU A 233 14.30 1.92 -10.50
CA GLU A 233 14.64 1.45 -11.85
C GLU A 233 16.13 1.68 -12.18
N ALA A 234 16.67 2.85 -11.84
CA ALA A 234 18.08 3.14 -12.00
C ALA A 234 18.97 2.13 -11.26
N ASN A 235 18.65 1.84 -10.00
CA ASN A 235 19.37 0.88 -9.19
C ASN A 235 19.38 -0.53 -9.79
N ILE A 236 18.29 -0.95 -10.43
CA ILE A 236 18.23 -2.23 -11.15
C ILE A 236 19.29 -2.28 -12.26
N TYR A 237 19.37 -1.26 -13.11
CA TYR A 237 20.35 -1.21 -14.22
C TYR A 237 21.79 -1.01 -13.75
N LEU A 238 22.00 -0.19 -12.71
CA LEU A 238 23.35 0.08 -12.17
C LEU A 238 23.95 -1.17 -11.50
N LYS A 239 23.13 -1.95 -10.80
CA LYS A 239 23.57 -3.17 -10.09
C LYS A 239 23.48 -4.41 -10.96
N GLY A 240 22.69 -4.39 -12.03
CA GLY A 240 22.37 -5.57 -12.81
C GLY A 240 21.47 -6.57 -12.05
N THR A 241 20.49 -6.07 -11.29
CA THR A 241 19.57 -6.94 -10.54
C THR A 241 18.67 -7.69 -11.51
N GLY A 242 18.90 -9.00 -11.70
CA GLY A 242 18.11 -9.84 -12.62
C GLY A 242 18.27 -9.54 -14.11
N LEU A 243 19.18 -8.63 -14.48
CA LEU A 243 19.50 -8.24 -15.86
C LEU A 243 20.96 -7.76 -15.98
N PRO A 244 21.58 -7.69 -17.17
CA PRO A 244 22.94 -7.18 -17.32
C PRO A 244 23.07 -5.71 -16.90
N VAL A 245 24.22 -5.35 -16.31
CA VAL A 245 24.52 -3.97 -15.94
C VAL A 245 24.44 -3.04 -17.17
N ASP A 246 23.73 -1.93 -17.02
CA ASP A 246 23.68 -0.84 -17.99
C ASP A 246 23.87 0.50 -17.26
N LEU A 247 25.13 0.92 -17.16
CA LEU A 247 25.48 2.18 -16.49
C LEU A 247 24.86 3.39 -17.19
N LYS A 248 24.82 3.40 -18.53
CA LYS A 248 24.32 4.56 -19.27
C LYS A 248 22.83 4.78 -18.98
N LYS A 249 22.03 3.71 -19.05
CA LYS A 249 20.60 3.79 -18.74
C LYS A 249 20.37 4.11 -17.27
N GLY A 250 21.07 3.44 -16.37
CA GLY A 250 20.95 3.67 -14.93
C GLY A 250 21.27 5.10 -14.51
N LEU A 251 22.35 5.69 -15.04
CA LEU A 251 22.74 7.07 -14.75
C LEU A 251 21.74 8.08 -15.32
N GLY A 252 21.24 7.89 -16.54
CA GLY A 252 20.19 8.76 -17.09
C GLY A 252 18.89 8.73 -16.28
N LEU A 253 18.53 7.57 -15.72
CA LEU A 253 17.39 7.46 -14.80
C LEU A 253 17.66 8.14 -13.44
N LEU A 254 18.89 8.05 -12.91
CA LEU A 254 19.27 8.81 -11.71
C LEU A 254 19.21 10.32 -11.93
N GLU A 255 19.67 10.81 -13.09
CA GLU A 255 19.56 12.23 -13.47
C GLU A 255 18.09 12.67 -13.51
N ALA A 256 17.21 11.87 -14.12
CA ALA A 256 15.77 12.14 -14.15
C ALA A 256 15.14 12.14 -12.75
N ALA A 257 15.50 11.20 -11.88
CA ALA A 257 15.04 11.15 -10.49
C ALA A 257 15.56 12.34 -9.66
N ALA A 258 16.82 12.73 -9.85
CA ALA A 258 17.42 13.89 -9.20
C ALA A 258 16.78 15.20 -9.67
N ALA A 259 16.35 15.30 -10.93
CA ALA A 259 15.59 16.45 -11.43
C ALA A 259 14.21 16.58 -10.75
N LEU A 260 13.65 15.49 -10.24
CA LEU A 260 12.44 15.49 -9.40
C LEU A 260 12.73 15.72 -7.90
N GLU A 261 13.94 16.18 -7.57
CA GLU A 261 14.37 16.43 -6.19
C GLU A 261 14.34 15.20 -5.27
N TRP A 262 14.46 14.00 -5.86
CA TRP A 262 14.53 12.77 -5.08
C TRP A 262 15.91 12.63 -4.40
N ALA A 263 15.97 12.91 -3.10
CA ALA A 263 17.23 12.96 -2.36
C ALA A 263 18.09 11.67 -2.47
N PRO A 264 17.54 10.45 -2.41
CA PRO A 264 18.32 9.23 -2.65
C PRO A 264 18.98 9.17 -4.03
N ALA A 265 18.31 9.64 -5.09
CA ALA A 265 18.90 9.67 -6.43
C ALA A 265 20.01 10.71 -6.55
N MET A 266 19.84 11.88 -5.92
CA MET A 266 20.91 12.89 -5.85
C MET A 266 22.16 12.35 -5.15
N ALA A 267 21.98 11.64 -4.04
CA ALA A 267 23.08 11.03 -3.30
C ALA A 267 23.79 9.97 -4.14
N ASP A 268 23.05 9.05 -4.77
CA ASP A 268 23.63 8.03 -5.64
C ASP A 268 24.35 8.67 -6.84
N LEU A 269 23.72 9.63 -7.52
CA LEU A 269 24.31 10.35 -8.65
C LEU A 269 25.60 11.07 -8.25
N SER A 270 25.62 11.70 -7.06
CA SER A 270 26.83 12.35 -6.53
C SER A 270 27.98 11.36 -6.35
N TYR A 271 27.69 10.12 -5.94
CA TYR A 271 28.71 9.10 -5.80
C TYR A 271 29.31 8.71 -7.16
N PHE A 272 28.48 8.46 -8.17
CA PHE A 272 28.95 8.13 -9.53
C PHE A 272 29.76 9.28 -10.15
N MET A 273 29.29 10.51 -9.97
CA MET A 273 29.95 11.73 -10.47
C MET A 273 31.27 12.02 -9.74
N TYR A 274 31.33 11.83 -8.42
CA TYR A 274 32.55 12.00 -7.65
C TYR A 274 33.64 10.99 -8.05
N LYS A 275 33.23 9.76 -8.38
CA LYS A 275 34.13 8.66 -8.77
C LYS A 275 34.41 8.59 -10.28
N GLY A 276 33.65 9.27 -11.12
CA GLY A 276 33.74 9.16 -12.58
C GLY A 276 33.36 7.77 -13.11
N ILE A 277 32.39 7.11 -12.49
CA ILE A 277 31.97 5.76 -12.88
C ILE A 277 30.86 5.87 -13.93
N GLY A 278 31.16 5.50 -15.18
CA GLY A 278 30.19 5.55 -16.28
C GLY A 278 29.86 6.96 -16.78
N MET A 279 30.53 7.98 -16.25
CA MET A 279 30.41 9.40 -16.61
C MET A 279 31.73 10.13 -16.34
N GLU A 280 31.86 11.36 -16.84
CA GLU A 280 32.99 12.23 -16.49
C GLU A 280 32.92 12.64 -15.01
N ALA A 281 34.07 12.71 -14.36
CA ALA A 281 34.13 13.06 -12.95
C ALA A 281 34.00 14.57 -12.75
N ASP A 282 33.10 14.99 -11.85
CA ASP A 282 33.00 16.36 -11.35
C ASP A 282 32.79 16.34 -9.84
N GLN A 283 33.90 16.41 -9.09
CA GLN A 283 33.87 16.31 -7.64
C GLN A 283 33.19 17.52 -6.99
N GLN A 284 33.32 18.70 -7.58
CA GLN A 284 32.73 19.92 -7.03
C GLN A 284 31.20 19.87 -7.16
N GLN A 285 30.71 19.52 -8.35
CA GLN A 285 29.27 19.35 -8.59
C GLN A 285 28.71 18.18 -7.77
N ALA A 286 29.45 17.08 -7.62
CA ALA A 286 29.05 15.97 -6.77
C ALA A 286 28.87 16.37 -5.30
N ILE A 287 29.82 17.11 -4.71
CA ILE A 287 29.70 17.60 -3.33
C ILE A 287 28.47 18.51 -3.19
N ALA A 288 28.27 19.44 -4.12
CA ALA A 288 27.11 20.33 -4.11
C ALA A 288 25.78 19.57 -4.21
N LEU A 289 25.72 18.53 -5.05
CA LEU A 289 24.55 17.68 -5.21
C LEU A 289 24.26 16.88 -3.93
N LEU A 290 25.28 16.33 -3.27
CA LEU A 290 25.13 15.62 -2.00
C LEU A 290 24.70 16.55 -0.86
N GLN A 291 25.19 17.79 -0.84
CA GLN A 291 24.74 18.82 0.10
C GLN A 291 23.25 19.12 -0.09
N LYS A 292 22.79 19.27 -1.34
CA LYS A 292 21.36 19.42 -1.67
C LYS A 292 20.54 18.20 -1.24
N ALA A 293 21.04 16.99 -1.46
CA ALA A 293 20.38 15.77 -0.99
C ALA A 293 20.21 15.78 0.55
N ASN A 294 21.23 16.22 1.29
CA ASN A 294 21.19 16.30 2.74
C ASN A 294 20.27 17.41 3.26
N SER A 295 20.09 18.52 2.54
CA SER A 295 19.11 19.53 2.94
C SER A 295 17.66 19.04 2.77
N LEU A 296 17.40 18.22 1.75
CA LEU A 296 16.09 17.58 1.52
C LEU A 296 15.82 16.38 2.43
N SER A 297 16.86 15.76 2.99
CA SER A 297 16.76 14.65 3.95
C SER A 297 17.81 14.79 5.06
N PRO A 298 17.61 15.72 6.01
CA PRO A 298 18.58 16.02 7.04
C PRO A 298 19.01 14.78 7.82
N ASN A 299 20.29 14.72 8.18
CA ASN A 299 20.96 13.63 8.91
C ASN A 299 21.20 12.35 8.10
N ARG A 300 20.59 12.17 6.93
CA ARG A 300 20.76 10.94 6.15
C ARG A 300 22.15 10.81 5.50
N TYR A 301 22.74 11.93 5.08
CA TYR A 301 24.01 11.95 4.34
C TYR A 301 25.12 12.72 5.05
N THR A 302 24.86 13.20 6.27
CA THR A 302 25.81 13.99 7.08
C THR A 302 27.15 13.29 7.27
N ASP A 303 27.16 11.99 7.51
CA ASP A 303 28.41 11.26 7.75
C ASP A 303 29.22 11.02 6.48
N ILE A 304 28.56 10.93 5.32
CA ILE A 304 29.23 10.88 4.01
C ILE A 304 29.88 12.25 3.73
N LEU A 305 29.15 13.34 3.96
CA LEU A 305 29.65 14.71 3.75
C LEU A 305 30.89 15.03 4.60
N LYS A 306 30.95 14.56 5.86
CA LYS A 306 32.11 14.74 6.75
C LYS A 306 33.39 14.05 6.24
N GLN A 307 33.24 13.03 5.38
CA GLN A 307 34.37 12.26 4.85
C GLN A 307 34.89 12.85 3.53
N LEU A 308 34.14 13.76 2.90
CA LEU A 308 34.58 14.40 1.67
C LEU A 308 35.54 15.56 1.98
N PRO A 309 36.53 15.82 1.10
CA PRO A 309 37.37 17.01 1.24
C PRO A 309 36.50 18.26 1.28
N SER A 310 36.82 19.20 2.16
CA SER A 310 36.19 20.52 2.15
C SER A 310 36.34 21.13 0.75
N ALA A 311 35.22 21.52 0.14
CA ALA A 311 35.21 22.26 -1.13
C ALA A 311 35.90 23.62 -0.98
#